data_AF-A0A4R5U7H6-F1
#
_entry.id   AF-A0A4R5U7H6-F1
#
_cell.length_a   1.000
_cell.length_b   1.000
_cell.length_c   1.000
_cell.angle_alpha   90.00
_cell.angle_beta   90.00
_cell.angle_gamma   90.00
#
_symmetry.space_group_name_H-M   'P 1'
#
loop_
_entity.id
_entity.type
_entity.pdbx_description
1 polymer ?
#
loop_
_entity_poly.entity_id
_entity_poly.type
_entity_poly.pdbx_seq_one_letter_code
_entity_poly.pdbx_strand_id
1 'polypeptide(L)'
;MPSLAEVDAEIRHLQLAMPGSELHGGLAGWLAGGGDDAAGWLASVMADPTLAAPAAGSALDRLRTATAAQLEDRDFAFALLLPEDGQPLSQRSAALFDWCRGFLGGFGLAAGQRPSLSEEGQEALADLARLAAAQPEDDGTDDAGEEDALAEIEEFVRVAALLLHGDAALGPRHRNRLN
;
A
#
# COMPACT_ATOMS: atom_id res chain seq x y z
N MET A 1 -11.82 -3.64 -6.70
CA MET A 1 -11.10 -3.94 -5.44
C MET A 1 -12.09 -4.60 -4.47
N PRO A 2 -11.73 -5.67 -3.74
CA PRO A 2 -12.56 -6.20 -2.64
C PRO A 2 -12.69 -5.16 -1.50
N SER A 3 -13.70 -5.31 -0.64
CA SER A 3 -13.82 -4.45 0.55
C SER A 3 -12.80 -4.85 1.63
N LEU A 4 -12.49 -3.92 2.54
CA LEU A 4 -11.61 -4.21 3.68
C LEU A 4 -12.14 -5.38 4.52
N ALA A 5 -13.47 -5.47 4.70
CA ALA A 5 -14.09 -6.56 5.43
C ALA A 5 -13.90 -7.94 4.77
N GLU A 6 -13.94 -8.02 3.43
CA GLU A 6 -13.65 -9.25 2.69
C GLU A 6 -12.18 -9.67 2.85
N VAL A 7 -11.27 -8.70 2.75
CA VAL A 7 -9.81 -8.92 2.91
C VAL A 7 -9.51 -9.38 4.33
N ASP A 8 -10.03 -8.70 5.35
CA ASP A 8 -9.83 -9.06 6.75
C ASP A 8 -10.42 -10.44 7.09
N ALA A 9 -11.53 -10.84 6.45
CA ALA A 9 -12.09 -12.17 6.62
C ALA A 9 -11.15 -13.27 6.10
N GLU A 10 -10.52 -13.05 4.94
CA GLU A 10 -9.54 -13.98 4.39
C GLU A 10 -8.24 -14.01 5.19
N ILE A 11 -7.74 -12.85 5.63
CA ILE A 11 -6.59 -12.73 6.54
C ILE A 11 -6.81 -13.57 7.81
N ARG A 12 -7.99 -13.45 8.44
CA ARG A 12 -8.34 -14.26 9.63
C ARG A 12 -8.39 -15.75 9.32
N HIS A 13 -8.97 -16.14 8.18
CA HIS A 13 -9.03 -17.53 7.76
C HIS A 13 -7.64 -18.14 7.53
N LEU A 14 -6.72 -17.35 6.96
CA LEU A 14 -5.33 -17.73 6.71
C LEU A 14 -4.42 -17.55 7.96
N GLN A 15 -4.97 -17.04 9.07
CA GLN A 15 -4.26 -16.75 10.31
C GLN A 15 -3.05 -15.83 10.13
N LEU A 16 -3.15 -14.85 9.22
CA LEU A 16 -2.11 -13.85 9.02
C LEU A 16 -2.13 -12.82 10.17
N ALA A 17 -0.95 -12.44 10.65
CA ALA A 17 -0.78 -11.51 11.77
C ALA A 17 -0.62 -10.05 11.30
N MET A 18 -1.46 -9.61 10.35
CA MET A 18 -1.39 -8.28 9.74
C MET A 18 -2.81 -7.81 9.37
N PRO A 19 -3.20 -6.55 9.64
CA PRO A 19 -4.48 -6.00 9.23
C PRO A 19 -4.56 -5.77 7.72
N GLY A 20 -5.78 -5.74 7.16
CA GLY A 20 -5.99 -5.59 5.72
C GLY A 20 -5.38 -4.33 5.10
N SER A 21 -5.43 -3.19 5.79
CA SER A 21 -4.81 -1.94 5.32
C SER A 21 -3.30 -2.07 5.21
N GLU A 22 -2.63 -2.63 6.23
CA GLU A 22 -1.17 -2.86 6.19
C GLU A 22 -0.80 -3.85 5.08
N LEU A 23 -1.56 -4.93 4.92
CA LEU A 23 -1.31 -5.93 3.87
C LEU A 23 -1.46 -5.33 2.47
N HIS A 24 -2.49 -4.50 2.26
CA HIS A 24 -2.67 -3.78 0.99
C HIS A 24 -1.53 -2.79 0.74
N GLY A 25 -1.07 -2.09 1.78
CA GLY A 25 0.13 -1.27 1.73
C GLY A 25 1.32 -2.07 1.25
N GLY A 26 1.59 -3.23 1.88
CA GLY A 26 2.68 -4.13 1.50
C GLY A 26 2.64 -4.60 0.05
N LEU A 27 1.46 -4.99 -0.44
CA LEU A 27 1.26 -5.33 -1.85
C LEU A 27 1.53 -4.15 -2.78
N ALA A 28 0.97 -2.97 -2.48
CA ALA A 28 1.17 -1.77 -3.27
C ALA A 28 2.66 -1.37 -3.29
N GLY A 29 3.34 -1.43 -2.15
CA GLY A 29 4.76 -1.18 -2.01
C GLY A 29 5.62 -2.15 -2.82
N TRP A 30 5.32 -3.46 -2.74
CA TRP A 30 6.00 -4.49 -3.53
C TRP A 30 5.92 -4.20 -5.03
N LEU A 31 4.72 -3.91 -5.53
CA LEU A 31 4.49 -3.58 -6.94
C LEU A 31 5.14 -2.24 -7.33
N ALA A 32 5.05 -1.23 -6.46
CA ALA A 32 5.71 0.07 -6.65
C ALA A 32 7.24 -0.07 -6.75
N GLY A 33 7.84 -0.91 -5.91
CA GLY A 33 9.27 -1.20 -5.90
C GLY A 33 9.77 -2.07 -7.06
N GLY A 34 8.88 -2.50 -7.96
CA GLY A 34 9.24 -3.31 -9.13
C GLY A 34 9.17 -4.82 -8.90
N GLY A 35 8.57 -5.26 -7.79
CA GLY A 35 8.22 -6.65 -7.55
C GLY A 35 7.29 -7.22 -8.63
N ASP A 36 7.23 -8.54 -8.72
CA ASP A 36 6.41 -9.23 -9.70
C ASP A 36 4.93 -9.25 -9.31
N ASP A 37 4.06 -9.10 -10.31
CA ASP A 37 2.63 -9.36 -10.17
C ASP A 37 2.35 -10.87 -10.34
N ALA A 38 2.53 -11.63 -9.26
CA ALA A 38 2.38 -13.08 -9.26
C ALA A 38 1.30 -13.55 -8.28
N ALA A 39 0.68 -14.70 -8.58
CA ALA A 39 -0.28 -15.32 -7.67
C ALA A 39 0.34 -15.65 -6.29
N GLY A 40 1.65 -15.90 -6.23
CA GLY A 40 2.39 -16.15 -4.99
C GLY A 40 2.85 -14.91 -4.21
N TRP A 41 2.37 -13.71 -4.55
CA TRP A 41 2.82 -12.44 -3.98
C TRP A 41 2.84 -12.40 -2.44
N LEU A 42 1.90 -13.09 -1.79
CA LEU A 42 1.73 -13.07 -0.34
C LEU A 42 3.00 -13.53 0.40
N ALA A 43 3.66 -14.58 -0.11
CA ALA A 43 4.91 -15.08 0.47
C ALA A 43 6.05 -14.05 0.38
N SER A 44 6.10 -13.28 -0.72
CA SER A 44 7.08 -12.21 -0.90
C SER A 44 6.82 -11.03 0.02
N VAL A 45 5.57 -10.53 0.08
CA VAL A 45 5.19 -9.37 0.90
C VAL A 45 5.31 -9.65 2.39
N MET A 46 4.93 -10.86 2.83
CA MET A 46 5.05 -11.27 4.23
C MET A 46 6.47 -11.75 4.59
N ALA A 47 7.38 -11.82 3.61
CA ALA A 47 8.71 -12.42 3.75
C ALA A 47 8.69 -13.83 4.36
N ASP A 48 7.65 -14.61 4.06
CA ASP A 48 7.43 -15.96 4.57
C ASP A 48 7.26 -16.95 3.41
N PRO A 49 8.31 -17.72 3.04
CA PRO A 49 8.25 -18.66 1.92
C PRO A 49 7.35 -19.88 2.19
N THR A 50 6.83 -20.05 3.42
CA THR A 50 5.93 -21.15 3.76
C THR A 50 4.47 -20.84 3.43
N LEU A 51 4.13 -19.58 3.19
CA LEU A 51 2.78 -19.17 2.81
C LEU A 51 2.42 -19.66 1.42
N ALA A 52 1.24 -20.29 1.31
CA ALA A 52 0.67 -20.65 0.03
C ALA A 52 0.18 -19.40 -0.72
N ALA A 53 0.15 -19.50 -2.06
CA ALA A 53 -0.51 -18.50 -2.88
C ALA A 53 -2.00 -18.39 -2.49
N PRO A 54 -2.56 -17.17 -2.39
CA PRO A 54 -4.00 -17.00 -2.30
C PRO A 54 -4.75 -17.77 -3.38
N ALA A 55 -5.92 -18.31 -3.03
CA ALA A 55 -6.73 -19.07 -3.97
C ALA A 55 -7.22 -18.17 -5.11
N ALA A 56 -7.23 -18.68 -6.34
CA ALA A 56 -7.73 -17.93 -7.49
C ALA A 56 -9.17 -17.42 -7.24
N GLY A 57 -9.39 -16.13 -7.46
CA GLY A 57 -10.67 -15.47 -7.21
C GLY A 57 -10.99 -15.17 -5.74
N SER A 58 -10.10 -15.48 -4.78
CA SER A 58 -10.25 -15.06 -3.38
C SER A 58 -10.17 -13.54 -3.23
N ALA A 59 -10.49 -13.01 -2.04
CA ALA A 59 -10.37 -11.57 -1.80
C ALA A 59 -8.91 -11.11 -1.97
N LEU A 60 -7.93 -11.88 -1.49
CA LEU A 60 -6.51 -11.54 -1.64
C LEU A 60 -6.00 -11.64 -3.10
N ASP A 61 -6.49 -12.58 -3.91
CA ASP A 61 -6.18 -12.58 -5.35
C ASP A 61 -6.82 -11.40 -6.09
N ARG A 62 -8.10 -11.09 -5.79
CA ARG A 62 -8.79 -9.91 -6.33
C ARG A 62 -8.15 -8.61 -5.89
N LEU A 63 -7.60 -8.54 -4.67
CA LEU A 63 -6.84 -7.40 -4.17
C LEU A 63 -5.60 -7.18 -5.04
N ARG A 64 -4.76 -8.21 -5.22
CA ARG A 64 -3.59 -8.17 -6.12
C ARG A 64 -3.95 -7.65 -7.50
N THR A 65 -4.92 -8.28 -8.17
CA THR A 65 -5.29 -7.89 -9.54
C THR A 65 -5.79 -6.46 -9.62
N ALA A 66 -6.58 -6.00 -8.64
CA ALA A 66 -7.06 -4.62 -8.60
C ALA A 66 -5.94 -3.61 -8.35
N THR A 67 -5.07 -3.86 -7.37
CA THR A 67 -3.94 -2.99 -7.02
C THR A 67 -2.98 -2.85 -8.20
N ALA A 68 -2.60 -3.95 -8.84
CA ALA A 68 -1.71 -3.93 -10.00
C ALA A 68 -2.31 -3.14 -11.17
N ALA A 69 -3.60 -3.37 -11.49
CA ALA A 69 -4.28 -2.64 -12.55
C ALA A 69 -4.38 -1.14 -12.26
N GLN A 70 -4.66 -0.77 -11.01
CA GLN A 70 -4.82 0.63 -10.60
C GLN A 70 -3.50 1.42 -10.57
N LEU A 71 -2.38 0.79 -10.21
CA LEU A 71 -1.06 1.44 -10.24
C LEU A 71 -0.60 1.78 -11.66
N GLU A 72 -1.08 1.04 -12.66
CA GLU A 72 -0.79 1.27 -14.08
C GLU A 72 -1.88 2.11 -14.79
N ASP A 73 -2.94 2.50 -14.07
CA ASP A 73 -4.08 3.20 -14.63
C ASP A 73 -3.75 4.66 -14.99
N ARG A 74 -4.15 5.09 -16.19
CA ARG A 74 -3.81 6.41 -16.74
C ARG A 74 -4.67 7.55 -16.19
N ASP A 75 -5.82 7.22 -15.62
CA ASP A 75 -6.71 8.17 -14.95
C ASP A 75 -6.33 8.33 -13.47
N PHE A 76 -5.22 7.70 -13.04
CA PHE A 76 -4.69 7.73 -11.68
C PHE A 76 -5.73 7.27 -10.64
N ALA A 77 -6.47 6.20 -10.96
CA ALA A 77 -7.57 5.67 -10.15
C ALA A 77 -7.14 4.77 -8.97
N PHE A 78 -5.86 4.81 -8.58
CA PHE A 78 -5.36 4.08 -7.41
C PHE A 78 -6.06 4.49 -6.13
N ALA A 79 -6.56 3.52 -5.37
CA ALA A 79 -7.30 3.74 -4.14
C ALA A 79 -6.64 3.01 -2.97
N LEU A 80 -6.60 3.65 -1.80
CA LEU A 80 -6.14 3.02 -0.57
C LEU A 80 -7.22 2.08 -0.02
N LEU A 81 -6.80 1.00 0.65
CA LEU A 81 -7.73 0.08 1.32
C LEU A 81 -7.78 0.46 2.80
N LEU A 82 -8.70 1.35 3.14
CA LEU A 82 -8.87 1.94 4.46
C LEU A 82 -10.27 1.63 5.02
N PRO A 83 -10.50 1.82 6.34
CA PRO A 83 -11.84 1.78 6.91
C PRO A 83 -12.75 2.82 6.25
N GLU A 84 -14.05 2.52 6.20
CA GLU A 84 -15.06 3.42 5.62
C GLU A 84 -15.14 4.75 6.39
N ASP A 85 -15.52 5.84 5.71
CA ASP A 85 -15.60 7.21 6.27
C ASP A 85 -16.45 7.32 7.54
N GLY A 86 -17.40 6.40 7.76
CA GLY A 86 -18.22 6.36 8.98
C GLY A 86 -17.54 5.75 10.21
N GLN A 87 -16.30 5.26 10.08
CA GLN A 87 -15.51 4.76 11.20
C GLN A 87 -14.82 5.93 11.94
N PRO A 88 -14.52 5.78 13.25
CA PRO A 88 -13.83 6.83 14.01
C PRO A 88 -12.56 7.33 13.31
N LEU A 89 -12.33 8.64 13.33
CA LEU A 89 -11.16 9.27 12.73
C LEU A 89 -9.85 8.61 13.22
N SER A 90 -9.74 8.36 14.53
CA SER A 90 -8.57 7.68 15.12
C SER A 90 -8.31 6.29 14.53
N GLN A 91 -9.37 5.54 14.19
CA GLN A 91 -9.26 4.23 13.53
C GLN A 91 -8.82 4.37 12.07
N ARG A 92 -9.35 5.35 11.34
CA ARG A 92 -8.96 5.61 9.93
C ARG A 92 -7.51 6.10 9.83
N SER A 93 -7.11 7.03 10.69
CA SER A 93 -5.73 7.51 10.82
C SER A 93 -4.75 6.38 11.17
N ALA A 94 -5.11 5.52 12.14
CA ALA A 94 -4.30 4.35 12.48
C ALA A 94 -4.09 3.42 11.27
N ALA A 95 -5.16 3.12 10.54
CA ALA A 95 -5.13 2.27 9.37
C ALA A 95 -4.31 2.87 8.22
N LEU A 96 -4.34 4.20 8.05
CA LEU A 96 -3.49 4.90 7.08
C LEU A 96 -2.01 4.79 7.43
N PHE A 97 -1.66 4.96 8.71
CA PHE A 97 -0.28 4.77 9.15
C PHE A 97 0.16 3.32 8.97
N ASP A 98 -0.72 2.34 9.26
CA ASP A 98 -0.48 0.91 9.03
C ASP A 98 -0.26 0.64 7.54
N TRP A 99 -1.05 1.26 6.68
CA TRP A 99 -0.87 1.20 5.24
C TRP A 99 0.52 1.71 4.82
N CYS A 100 0.97 2.85 5.35
CA CYS A 100 2.32 3.37 5.09
C CYS A 100 3.43 2.42 5.57
N ARG A 101 3.27 1.79 6.74
CA ARG A 101 4.22 0.77 7.25
C ARG A 101 4.32 -0.41 6.30
N GLY A 102 3.17 -0.96 5.90
CA GLY A 102 3.10 -2.03 4.92
C GLY A 102 3.80 -1.65 3.62
N PHE A 103 3.45 -0.48 3.06
CA PHE A 103 4.03 0.03 1.82
C PHE A 103 5.55 0.10 1.87
N LEU A 104 6.13 0.69 2.92
CA LEU A 104 7.57 0.77 3.07
C LEU A 104 8.24 -0.60 3.17
N GLY A 105 7.61 -1.54 3.89
CA GLY A 105 8.08 -2.93 3.99
C GLY A 105 8.12 -3.62 2.62
N GLY A 106 7.00 -3.60 1.90
CA GLY A 106 6.91 -4.20 0.56
C GLY A 106 7.83 -3.52 -0.46
N PHE A 107 7.89 -2.20 -0.45
CA PHE A 107 8.76 -1.42 -1.33
C PHE A 107 10.24 -1.73 -1.10
N GLY A 108 10.67 -1.78 0.16
CA GLY A 108 12.05 -2.13 0.52
C GLY A 108 12.45 -3.55 0.09
N LEU A 109 11.53 -4.52 0.22
CA LEU A 109 11.75 -5.90 -0.22
C LEU A 109 11.93 -6.01 -1.74
N ALA A 110 11.15 -5.24 -2.51
CA ALA A 110 11.21 -5.27 -3.98
C ALA A 110 12.36 -4.43 -4.55
N ALA A 111 12.50 -3.18 -4.11
CA ALA A 111 13.37 -2.20 -4.73
C ALA A 111 14.84 -2.31 -4.27
N GLY A 112 15.09 -2.99 -3.14
CA GLY A 112 16.43 -3.19 -2.58
C GLY A 112 17.05 -1.91 -2.01
N GLN A 113 18.39 -1.93 -1.83
CA GLN A 113 19.09 -0.90 -1.04
C GLN A 113 19.21 0.47 -1.71
N ARG A 114 19.10 0.55 -3.04
CA ARG A 114 19.32 1.80 -3.82
C ARG A 114 18.35 1.87 -4.99
N PRO A 115 17.05 2.06 -4.73
CA PRO A 115 16.08 2.30 -5.79
C PRO A 115 16.46 3.56 -6.58
N SER A 116 16.23 3.54 -7.88
CA SER A 116 16.46 4.69 -8.75
C SER A 116 15.27 5.65 -8.62
N LEU A 117 15.30 6.52 -7.61
CA LEU A 117 14.25 7.50 -7.34
C LEU A 117 14.66 8.91 -7.79
N SER A 118 13.68 9.70 -8.22
CA SER A 118 13.78 11.15 -8.36
C SER A 118 14.04 11.82 -7.00
N GLU A 119 14.30 13.13 -6.99
CA GLU A 119 14.42 13.89 -5.74
C GLU A 119 13.07 13.90 -4.99
N GLU A 120 11.99 14.15 -5.74
CA GLU A 120 10.61 14.11 -5.25
C GLU A 120 10.24 12.72 -4.73
N GLY A 121 10.67 11.65 -5.41
CA GLY A 121 10.47 10.27 -4.96
C GLY A 121 11.20 9.97 -3.65
N GLN A 122 12.40 10.50 -3.45
CA GLN A 122 13.13 10.34 -2.19
C GLN A 122 12.45 11.07 -1.03
N GLU A 123 11.95 12.28 -1.28
CA GLU A 123 11.18 13.06 -0.31
C GLU A 123 9.87 12.36 0.06
N ALA A 124 9.10 11.92 -0.94
CA ALA A 124 7.87 11.17 -0.74
C ALA A 124 8.08 9.90 0.09
N LEU A 125 9.15 9.14 -0.20
CA LEU A 125 9.48 7.95 0.60
C LEU A 125 9.82 8.29 2.06
N ALA A 126 10.53 9.41 2.28
CA ALA A 126 10.86 9.89 3.62
C ALA A 126 9.63 10.36 4.39
N ASP A 127 8.67 11.01 3.72
CA ASP A 127 7.42 11.46 4.34
C ASP A 127 6.49 10.29 4.66
N LEU A 128 6.39 9.29 3.77
CA LEU A 128 5.72 8.03 4.10
C LEU A 128 6.33 7.38 5.33
N ALA A 129 7.66 7.44 5.51
CA ALA A 129 8.33 6.94 6.70
C ALA A 129 7.99 7.73 7.97
N ARG A 130 7.77 9.05 7.88
CA ARG A 130 7.29 9.87 9.00
C ARG A 130 5.86 9.48 9.40
N LEU A 131 4.97 9.31 8.41
CA LEU A 131 3.59 8.84 8.64
C LEU A 131 3.57 7.43 9.24
N ALA A 132 4.41 6.52 8.73
CA ALA A 132 4.56 5.18 9.26
C ALA A 132 5.09 5.12 10.70
N ALA A 133 5.74 6.18 11.19
CA ALA A 133 6.20 6.30 12.56
C ALA A 133 5.23 7.09 13.47
N ALA A 134 4.19 7.71 12.89
CA ALA A 134 3.20 8.47 13.63
C ALA A 134 2.30 7.55 14.46
N GLN A 135 1.74 8.11 15.54
CA GLN A 135 0.69 7.48 16.32
C GLN A 135 -0.58 8.32 16.21
N PRO A 136 -1.77 7.70 16.15
CA PRO A 136 -3.03 8.43 16.22
C PRO A 136 -3.09 9.14 17.57
N GLU A 137 -3.40 10.43 17.54
CA GLU A 137 -3.78 11.16 18.75
C GLU A 137 -5.27 10.90 19.01
N ASP A 138 -5.63 10.59 20.26
CA ASP A 138 -7.01 10.43 20.71
C ASP A 138 -7.32 11.60 21.64
N ASP A 139 -7.54 12.78 21.05
CA ASP A 139 -7.85 13.98 21.83
C ASP A 139 -9.36 14.15 22.07
N GLY A 140 -10.18 13.27 21.50
CA GLY A 140 -11.62 13.21 21.72
C GLY A 140 -12.38 14.41 21.17
N THR A 141 -11.75 15.24 20.33
CA THR A 141 -12.37 16.38 19.67
C THR A 141 -12.62 16.08 18.20
N ASP A 142 -13.89 15.83 17.88
CA ASP A 142 -14.40 15.70 16.52
C ASP A 142 -14.45 17.10 15.86
N ASP A 143 -13.29 17.67 15.52
CA ASP A 143 -13.23 18.94 14.80
C ASP A 143 -13.20 18.66 13.30
N ALA A 144 -14.12 19.28 12.55
CA ALA A 144 -14.25 19.08 11.11
C ALA A 144 -12.94 19.37 10.33
N GLY A 145 -12.03 20.15 10.92
CA GLY A 145 -10.70 20.39 10.35
C GLY A 145 -9.79 19.15 10.34
N GLU A 146 -10.01 18.16 11.20
CA GLU A 146 -9.20 16.94 11.22
C GLU A 146 -9.61 15.94 10.14
N GLU A 147 -10.90 15.91 9.79
CA GLU A 147 -11.41 15.12 8.66
C GLU A 147 -10.82 15.62 7.33
N ASP A 148 -10.81 16.93 7.11
CA ASP A 148 -10.19 17.55 5.93
C ASP A 148 -8.68 17.25 5.89
N ALA A 149 -8.00 17.34 7.04
CA ALA A 149 -6.57 17.03 7.13
C ALA A 149 -6.28 15.56 6.82
N LEU A 150 -7.09 14.61 7.31
CA LEU A 150 -6.92 13.20 7.00
C LEU A 150 -7.11 12.95 5.49
N ALA A 151 -8.14 13.53 4.87
CA ALA A 151 -8.37 13.41 3.43
C ALA A 151 -7.19 13.93 2.59
N GLU A 152 -6.56 15.04 3.01
CA GLU A 152 -5.34 15.56 2.38
C GLU A 152 -4.17 14.58 2.52
N ILE A 153 -3.99 13.97 3.69
CA ILE A 153 -2.92 12.97 3.91
C ILE A 153 -3.19 11.69 3.10
N GLU A 154 -4.44 11.23 3.03
CA GLU A 154 -4.83 10.08 2.20
C GLU A 154 -4.49 10.33 0.72
N GLU A 155 -4.81 11.51 0.19
CA GLU A 155 -4.48 11.90 -1.17
C GLU A 155 -2.97 12.00 -1.39
N PHE A 156 -2.24 12.58 -0.43
CA PHE A 156 -0.78 12.61 -0.46
C PHE A 156 -0.19 11.20 -0.56
N VAL A 157 -0.62 10.28 0.30
CA VAL A 157 -0.14 8.89 0.32
C VAL A 157 -0.43 8.19 -1.01
N ARG A 158 -1.61 8.41 -1.58
CA ARG A 158 -2.01 7.87 -2.88
C ARG A 158 -1.12 8.36 -4.03
N VAL A 159 -0.83 9.67 -4.07
CA VAL A 159 0.05 10.28 -5.08
C VAL A 159 1.50 9.83 -4.89
N ALA A 160 1.98 9.76 -3.65
CA ALA A 160 3.32 9.27 -3.32
C ALA A 160 3.53 7.82 -3.82
N ALA A 161 2.54 6.94 -3.62
CA ALA A 161 2.60 5.56 -4.10
C ALA A 161 2.72 5.48 -5.64
N LEU A 162 1.95 6.30 -6.36
CA LEU A 162 1.99 6.40 -7.83
C LEU A 162 3.33 6.94 -8.33
N LEU A 163 3.86 7.99 -7.69
CA LEU A 163 5.17 8.57 -8.01
C LEU A 163 6.29 7.52 -7.85
N LEU A 164 6.30 6.84 -6.70
CA LEU A 164 7.31 5.83 -6.39
C LEU A 164 7.24 4.63 -7.35
N HIS A 165 6.04 4.22 -7.76
CA HIS A 165 5.88 3.20 -8.80
C HIS A 165 6.44 3.66 -10.16
N GLY A 166 6.17 4.91 -10.54
CA GLY A 166 6.72 5.51 -11.77
C GLY A 166 8.24 5.50 -11.80
N ASP A 167 8.87 5.90 -10.70
CA ASP A 167 10.32 5.96 -10.56
C ASP A 167 10.96 4.57 -10.55
N ALA A 168 10.50 3.69 -9.65
CA ALA A 168 11.19 2.44 -9.34
C ALA A 168 10.82 1.28 -10.27
N ALA A 169 9.56 1.16 -10.69
CA ALA A 169 9.12 0.05 -11.54
C ALA A 169 9.15 0.41 -13.03
N LEU A 170 8.63 1.58 -13.41
CA LEU A 170 8.48 1.94 -14.83
C LEU A 170 9.77 2.51 -15.45
N GLY A 171 10.60 3.21 -14.68
CA GLY A 171 11.90 3.75 -15.12
C GLY A 171 12.85 2.67 -15.66
N PRO A 172 13.14 1.58 -14.91
CA PRO A 172 14.00 0.49 -15.38
C PRO A 172 13.37 -0.34 -16.51
N ARG A 173 12.05 -0.59 -16.49
CA ARG A 173 11.33 -1.35 -17.52
C ARG A 173 11.42 -0.68 -18.90
N HIS A 174 11.32 0.65 -18.97
CA HIS A 174 11.50 1.39 -20.23
C HIS A 174 12.96 1.35 -20.72
N ARG A 175 13.94 1.41 -19.83
CA ARG A 175 15.37 1.34 -20.18
C ARG A 175 15.75 -0.03 -20.76
N ASN A 176 15.16 -1.12 -20.26
CA ASN A 176 15.41 -2.47 -20.76
C ASN A 176 14.72 -2.79 -22.10
N ARG A 177 13.69 -2.01 -22.51
CA ARG A 177 13.02 -2.16 -23.82
C ARG A 177 13.72 -1.42 -24.96
N LEU A 178 14.64 -0.51 -24.65
CA LEU A 178 15.37 0.32 -25.60
C LEU A 178 16.82 -0.16 -25.87
N ASN A 179 17.27 -1.19 -25.15
CA ASN A 179 18.56 -1.87 -25.34
C ASN A 179 18.34 -3.23 -25.99
#